data_AF-A0ABD6ELK6-F1
#
_entry.id   AF-A0ABD6ELK6-F1
#
_cell.length_a   1.000
_cell.length_b   1.000
_cell.length_c   1.000
_cell.angle_alpha   90.00
_cell.angle_beta   90.00
_cell.angle_gamma   90.00
#
_symmetry.space_group_name_H-M   'P 1'
#
loop_
_entity.id
_entity.type
_entity.pdbx_description
1 polymer ?
#
loop_
_entity_poly.entity_id
_entity_poly.type
_entity_poly.pdbx_seq_one_letter_code
_entity_poly.pdbx_strand_id
1 'polypeptide(L)'
;MRRATQDYDSNILLYPAEKELTGLEYADDIALVADNPRELQKAVTAVSDYSASFGLVIRPSKSKVLATRPSKPMRFLIRRDGEELENVKSFCYPGSIITASTSWMEDITQRIAKASSAFSMLQKCLWNTNIKK
;
A
#
# COMPACT_ATOMS: atom_id res chain seq x y z
N MET A 1 -8.02 11.91 8.61
CA MET A 1 -7.88 10.45 8.60
C MET A 1 -7.35 9.93 9.94
N ARG A 2 -6.24 10.44 10.49
CA ARG A 2 -5.76 10.08 11.86
C ARG A 2 -6.80 9.89 12.98
N ARG A 3 -7.85 10.72 13.05
CA ARG A 3 -8.94 10.57 14.03
C ARG A 3 -9.79 9.31 13.82
N ALA A 4 -9.98 8.88 12.57
CA ALA A 4 -10.75 7.67 12.23
C ALA A 4 -10.00 6.37 12.56
N THR A 5 -8.66 6.45 12.65
CA THR A 5 -7.78 5.34 13.00
C THR A 5 -7.37 5.36 14.47
N GLN A 6 -7.89 6.29 15.27
CA GLN A 6 -7.47 6.48 16.67
C GLN A 6 -8.16 5.50 17.62
N ASP A 7 -9.29 4.92 17.20
CA ASP A 7 -10.15 4.07 18.02
C ASP A 7 -9.96 2.56 17.77
N TYR A 8 -8.96 2.17 16.98
CA TYR A 8 -8.64 0.76 16.70
C TYR A 8 -7.20 0.44 17.05
N ASP A 9 -7.03 -0.57 17.91
CA ASP A 9 -5.73 -1.08 18.35
C ASP A 9 -5.05 -1.85 17.21
N SER A 10 -3.80 -1.50 16.91
CA SER A 10 -2.96 -2.19 15.93
C SER A 10 -1.60 -2.48 16.56
N ASN A 11 -1.24 -3.75 16.79
CA ASN A 11 -0.04 -4.07 17.57
C ASN A 11 1.30 -3.93 16.78
N ILE A 12 1.32 -3.17 15.69
CA ILE A 12 2.53 -3.00 14.88
C ILE A 12 3.33 -1.81 15.42
N LEU A 13 4.35 -2.10 16.22
CA LEU A 13 5.18 -1.08 16.85
C LEU A 13 6.25 -0.54 15.89
N LEU A 14 6.37 0.79 15.79
CA LEU A 14 7.43 1.46 15.03
C LEU A 14 8.62 1.83 15.91
N TYR A 15 9.71 1.06 15.86
CA TYR A 15 10.94 1.45 16.57
C TYR A 15 11.52 2.78 16.05
N PRO A 16 11.96 3.72 16.92
CA PRO A 16 12.18 3.59 18.37
C PRO A 16 10.99 4.04 19.26
N ALA A 17 9.78 4.20 18.71
CA ALA A 17 8.61 4.63 19.47
C ALA A 17 7.69 3.44 19.79
N GLU A 18 7.18 3.36 21.02
CA GLU A 18 6.08 2.47 21.41
C GLU A 18 4.72 2.90 20.80
N LYS A 19 4.75 3.42 19.57
CA LYS A 19 3.57 3.88 18.84
C LYS A 19 3.12 2.78 17.89
N GLU A 20 1.85 2.43 18.03
CA GLU A 20 1.12 1.54 17.14
C GLU A 20 0.95 2.16 15.75
N LEU A 21 1.28 1.39 14.72
CA LEU A 21 1.10 1.73 13.31
C LEU A 21 -0.26 1.23 12.84
N THR A 22 -1.21 2.16 12.77
CA THR A 22 -2.56 1.90 12.27
C THR A 22 -2.68 2.10 10.75
N GLY A 23 -1.75 2.86 10.14
CA GLY A 23 -1.73 3.08 8.70
C GLY A 23 -0.70 4.11 8.23
N LEU A 24 -0.57 4.18 6.89
CA LEU A 24 0.26 5.13 6.15
C LEU A 24 -0.66 5.96 5.24
N GLU A 25 -0.36 7.25 5.12
CA GLU A 25 -1.11 8.21 4.31
C GLU A 25 -0.13 8.93 3.37
N TYR A 26 -0.41 8.94 2.07
CA TYR A 26 0.36 9.71 1.08
C TYR A 26 -0.55 10.20 -0.05
N ALA A 27 -0.64 11.52 -0.23
CA ALA A 27 -1.55 12.14 -1.20
C ALA A 27 -2.99 11.60 -1.05
N ASP A 28 -3.54 10.98 -2.11
CA ASP A 28 -4.86 10.35 -2.14
C ASP A 28 -4.86 8.87 -1.75
N ASP A 29 -3.69 8.27 -1.51
CA ASP A 29 -3.54 6.87 -1.14
C ASP A 29 -3.42 6.68 0.40
N ILE A 30 -4.20 5.74 0.93
CA ILE A 30 -4.12 5.28 2.32
C ILE A 30 -3.86 3.78 2.37
N ALA A 31 -2.92 3.36 3.21
CA ALA A 31 -2.68 1.96 3.53
C ALA A 31 -2.99 1.73 5.01
N LEU A 32 -3.98 0.91 5.31
CA LEU A 32 -4.36 0.56 6.68
C LEU A 32 -3.72 -0.77 7.05
N VAL A 33 -3.30 -0.90 8.32
CA VAL A 33 -2.69 -2.13 8.81
C VAL A 33 -3.37 -2.56 10.10
N ALA A 34 -3.67 -3.85 10.21
CA ALA A 34 -4.29 -4.45 11.38
C ALA A 34 -3.84 -5.89 11.54
N ASP A 35 -3.88 -6.40 12.77
CA ASP A 35 -3.38 -7.76 13.10
C ASP A 35 -4.30 -8.87 12.60
N ASN A 36 -5.57 -8.56 12.39
CA ASN A 36 -6.57 -9.54 11.98
C ASN A 36 -7.66 -8.92 11.09
N PRO A 37 -8.42 -9.75 10.35
CA PRO A 37 -9.36 -9.27 9.35
C PRO A 37 -10.54 -8.50 9.93
N ARG A 38 -10.92 -8.79 11.18
CA ARG A 38 -12.02 -8.11 11.86
C ARG A 38 -11.65 -6.67 12.18
N GLU A 39 -10.45 -6.45 12.70
CA GLU A 39 -9.94 -5.09 12.95
C GLU A 39 -9.68 -4.35 11.64
N LEU A 40 -9.18 -5.03 10.60
CA LEU A 40 -9.04 -4.42 9.28
C LEU A 40 -10.39 -3.97 8.71
N GLN A 41 -11.44 -4.78 8.82
CA GLN A 41 -12.78 -4.42 8.37
C GLN A 41 -13.31 -3.18 9.09
N LYS A 42 -13.13 -3.12 10.42
CA LYS A 42 -13.53 -1.96 11.22
C LYS A 42 -12.77 -0.70 10.79
N ALA A 43 -11.46 -0.78 10.61
CA ALA A 43 -10.63 0.34 10.16
C ALA A 43 -11.06 0.84 8.77
N VAL A 44 -11.30 -0.06 7.81
CA VAL A 44 -11.80 0.29 6.47
C VAL A 44 -13.15 0.99 6.54
N THR A 45 -14.10 0.48 7.35
CA THR A 45 -15.41 1.10 7.53
C THR A 45 -15.29 2.50 8.14
N ALA A 46 -14.55 2.66 9.24
CA ALA A 46 -14.39 3.96 9.90
C ALA A 46 -13.72 5.00 9.01
N VAL A 47 -12.69 4.59 8.26
CA VAL A 47 -11.99 5.46 7.30
C VAL A 47 -12.91 5.85 6.14
N SER A 48 -13.74 4.92 5.66
CA SER A 48 -14.76 5.19 4.63
C SER A 48 -15.81 6.18 5.12
N ASP A 49 -16.38 5.97 6.31
CA ASP A 49 -17.44 6.81 6.87
C ASP A 49 -16.91 8.22 7.17
N TYR A 50 -15.71 8.30 7.75
CA TYR A 50 -15.05 9.58 7.98
C TYR A 50 -14.78 10.30 6.66
N SER A 51 -14.27 9.60 5.63
CA SER A 51 -14.04 10.18 4.31
C SER A 51 -15.31 10.73 3.67
N ALA A 52 -16.41 9.97 3.76
CA ALA A 52 -17.71 10.37 3.24
C ALA A 52 -18.22 11.66 3.88
N SER A 53 -17.94 11.90 5.18
CA SER A 53 -18.29 13.14 5.87
C SER A 53 -17.61 14.39 5.29
N PHE A 54 -16.49 14.23 4.58
CA PHE A 54 -15.80 15.29 3.84
C PHE A 54 -16.08 15.27 2.33
N GLY A 55 -17.03 14.46 1.87
CA GLY A 55 -17.36 14.30 0.44
C GLY A 55 -16.35 13.46 -0.35
N LEU A 56 -15.46 12.72 0.33
CA LEU A 56 -14.51 11.81 -0.31
C LEU A 56 -15.12 10.41 -0.45
N VAL A 57 -14.82 9.74 -1.58
CA VAL A 57 -15.35 8.40 -1.89
C VAL A 57 -14.20 7.42 -2.06
N ILE A 58 -14.14 6.42 -1.18
CA ILE A 58 -13.22 5.29 -1.31
C ILE A 58 -13.80 4.31 -2.31
N ARG A 59 -13.07 4.06 -3.40
CA ARG A 59 -13.51 3.14 -4.47
C ARG A 59 -13.10 1.70 -4.15
N PRO A 60 -14.04 0.77 -3.88
CA PRO A 60 -13.70 -0.62 -3.59
C PRO A 60 -12.87 -1.27 -4.71
N SER A 61 -13.19 -0.95 -5.97
CA SER A 61 -12.47 -1.44 -7.16
C SER A 61 -11.00 -1.02 -7.26
N LYS A 62 -10.56 0.00 -6.50
CA LYS A 62 -9.16 0.41 -6.40
C LYS A 62 -8.49 -0.07 -5.11
N SER A 63 -9.27 -0.46 -4.12
CA SER A 63 -8.80 -0.89 -2.81
C SER A 63 -8.41 -2.37 -2.83
N LYS A 64 -7.26 -2.67 -2.24
CA LYS A 64 -6.66 -4.01 -2.24
C LYS A 64 -6.36 -4.44 -0.81
N VAL A 65 -6.40 -5.75 -0.58
CA VAL A 65 -6.07 -6.39 0.69
C VAL A 65 -4.92 -7.37 0.47
N LEU A 66 -3.94 -7.33 1.37
CA LEU A 66 -2.77 -8.20 1.35
C LEU A 66 -2.52 -8.72 2.75
N ALA A 67 -2.29 -10.02 2.90
CA ALA A 67 -1.70 -10.56 4.12
C ALA A 67 -0.20 -10.74 3.98
N THR A 68 0.51 -10.27 4.99
CA THR A 68 1.91 -10.54 5.20
C THR A 68 2.11 -11.86 5.94
N ARG A 69 3.02 -12.71 5.47
CA ARG A 69 3.41 -14.00 6.08
C ARG A 69 2.21 -14.90 6.44
N PRO A 70 1.28 -15.15 5.51
CA PRO A 70 0.14 -16.00 5.82
C PRO A 70 0.62 -17.44 6.07
N SER A 71 0.24 -18.02 7.21
CA SER A 71 0.57 -19.43 7.56
C SER A 71 -0.15 -20.44 6.67
N LYS A 72 -1.25 -20.03 6.04
CA LYS A 72 -2.03 -20.74 5.02
C LYS A 72 -2.56 -19.74 4.01
N PRO A 73 -2.88 -20.13 2.76
CA PRO A 73 -3.58 -19.26 1.83
C PRO A 73 -4.86 -18.72 2.50
N MET A 74 -4.86 -17.45 2.88
CA MET A 74 -6.01 -16.78 3.48
C MET A 74 -6.61 -15.86 2.44
N ARG A 75 -7.93 -16.00 2.25
CA ARG A 75 -8.77 -15.02 1.58
C ARG A 75 -9.48 -14.22 2.65
N PHE A 76 -9.26 -12.91 2.68
CA PHE A 76 -9.94 -12.02 3.60
C PHE A 76 -11.20 -11.49 2.95
N LEU A 77 -12.31 -11.68 3.65
CA LEU A 77 -13.58 -11.11 3.25
C LEU A 77 -13.69 -9.70 3.85
N ILE A 78 -13.02 -8.74 3.22
CA ILE A 78 -13.18 -7.33 3.52
C ILE A 78 -14.14 -6.74 2.51
N ARG A 79 -15.19 -6.07 2.97
CA ARG A 79 -16.22 -5.50 2.12
C ARG A 79 -16.42 -4.01 2.40
N ARG A 80 -16.77 -3.27 1.35
CA ARG A 80 -17.25 -1.89 1.44
C ARG A 80 -18.43 -1.74 0.48
N ASP A 81 -19.56 -1.21 0.97
CA ASP A 81 -20.83 -1.12 0.23
C ASP A 81 -21.29 -2.44 -0.43
N GLY A 82 -20.99 -3.57 0.20
CA GLY A 82 -21.32 -4.91 -0.34
C GLY A 82 -20.34 -5.45 -1.38
N GLU A 83 -19.39 -4.64 -1.86
CA GLU A 83 -18.30 -5.07 -2.76
C GLU A 83 -17.12 -5.61 -1.96
N GLU A 84 -16.58 -6.77 -2.37
CA GLU A 84 -15.38 -7.36 -1.78
C GLU A 84 -14.11 -6.69 -2.33
N LEU A 85 -13.18 -6.36 -1.45
CA LEU A 85 -11.88 -5.82 -1.84
C LEU A 85 -11.00 -6.92 -2.46
N GLU A 86 -10.22 -6.56 -3.47
CA GLU A 86 -9.35 -7.50 -4.18
C GLU A 86 -8.25 -8.02 -3.26
N ASN A 87 -8.14 -9.34 -3.10
CA ASN A 87 -7.04 -9.97 -2.38
C ASN A 87 -5.84 -10.14 -3.31
N VAL A 88 -4.69 -9.52 -2.97
CA VAL A 88 -3.49 -9.51 -3.81
C VAL A 88 -2.28 -10.08 -3.08
N LYS A 89 -1.32 -10.59 -3.86
CA LYS A 89 -0.01 -11.06 -3.34
C LYS A 89 1.03 -9.96 -3.26
N SER A 90 0.85 -8.89 -4.03
CA SER A 90 1.67 -7.68 -3.98
C SER A 90 0.89 -6.48 -4.48
N PHE A 91 1.27 -5.29 -4.03
CA PHE A 91 0.77 -4.02 -4.57
C PHE A 91 1.85 -2.95 -4.48
N CYS A 92 1.72 -1.91 -5.31
CA CYS A 92 2.59 -0.74 -5.27
C CYS A 92 1.97 0.31 -4.34
N TYR A 93 2.75 0.82 -3.39
CA TYR A 93 2.37 1.90 -2.49
C TYR A 93 3.53 2.90 -2.36
N PRO A 94 3.21 4.19 -2.47
CA PRO A 94 3.67 5.07 -3.55
C PRO A 94 5.13 4.80 -3.96
N GLY A 95 5.27 3.94 -4.98
CA GLY A 95 6.54 3.62 -5.64
C GLY A 95 7.27 2.40 -5.08
N SER A 96 6.90 1.93 -3.89
CA SER A 96 7.44 0.71 -3.28
C SER A 96 6.51 -0.48 -3.51
N ILE A 97 7.07 -1.63 -3.87
CA ILE A 97 6.33 -2.88 -3.96
C ILE A 97 6.26 -3.53 -2.58
N ILE A 98 5.04 -3.67 -2.07
CA ILE A 98 4.74 -4.40 -0.85
C ILE A 98 4.28 -5.80 -1.26
N THR A 99 4.84 -6.82 -0.61
CA THR A 99 4.65 -8.23 -0.97
C THR A 99 4.15 -9.03 0.23
N ALA A 100 3.35 -10.06 -0.03
CA ALA A 100 2.87 -10.97 1.00
C ALA A 100 4.01 -11.72 1.70
N SER A 101 5.12 -11.95 1.00
CA SER A 101 6.33 -12.56 1.55
C SER A 101 7.10 -11.63 2.49
N THR A 102 6.75 -10.34 2.56
CA THR A 102 7.51 -9.28 3.25
C THR A 102 8.95 -9.11 2.75
N SER A 103 9.25 -9.65 1.56
CA SER A 103 10.58 -9.56 0.97
C SER A 103 10.78 -8.21 0.29
N TRP A 104 11.84 -7.51 0.68
CA TRP A 104 12.27 -6.26 0.02
C TRP A 104 12.95 -6.51 -1.33
N MET A 105 13.35 -7.76 -1.62
CA MET A 105 14.09 -8.09 -2.83
C MET A 105 13.30 -7.80 -4.10
N GLU A 106 11.99 -8.01 -4.08
CA GLU A 106 11.13 -7.71 -5.23
C GLU A 106 11.11 -6.20 -5.53
N ASP A 107 10.98 -5.36 -4.50
CA ASP A 107 11.03 -3.90 -4.65
C ASP A 107 12.41 -3.42 -5.13
N ILE A 108 13.49 -3.91 -4.51
CA ILE A 108 14.87 -3.56 -4.89
C ILE A 108 15.13 -3.94 -6.35
N THR A 109 14.78 -5.16 -6.76
CA THR A 109 14.99 -5.65 -8.13
C THR A 109 14.24 -4.79 -9.14
N GLN A 110 13.00 -4.42 -8.82
CA GLN A 110 12.17 -3.58 -9.69
C GLN A 110 12.69 -2.14 -9.78
N ARG A 111 13.20 -1.57 -8.68
CA ARG A 111 13.86 -0.26 -8.68
C ARG A 111 15.13 -0.26 -9.53
N ILE A 112 15.96 -1.29 -9.41
CA ILE A 112 17.17 -1.46 -10.24
C ILE A 112 16.77 -1.54 -11.71
N ALA A 113 15.79 -2.40 -12.06
CA ALA A 113 15.33 -2.55 -13.44
C ALA A 113 14.82 -1.24 -14.04
N LYS A 114 14.01 -0.47 -13.29
CA LYS A 114 13.51 0.85 -13.71
C LYS A 114 14.65 1.85 -13.91
N ALA A 115 15.60 1.90 -12.97
CA ALA A 115 16.76 2.79 -13.08
C ALA A 115 17.64 2.43 -14.29
N SER A 116 17.97 1.15 -14.49
CA SER A 116 18.74 0.67 -15.64
C SER A 116 18.03 0.95 -16.97
N SER A 117 16.70 0.79 -17.02
CA SER A 117 15.90 1.13 -18.20
C SER A 117 15.95 2.62 -18.52
N ALA A 118 15.69 3.48 -17.52
CA ALA A 118 15.77 4.93 -17.68
C ALA A 118 17.18 5.38 -18.11
N PHE A 119 18.22 4.83 -17.50
CA PHE A 119 19.60 5.10 -17.88
C PHE A 119 19.88 4.70 -19.33
N SER A 120 19.43 3.51 -19.75
CA SER A 120 19.61 3.03 -21.13
C SER A 120 18.90 3.91 -22.15
N MET A 121 17.72 4.45 -21.82
CA MET A 121 17.01 5.40 -22.67
C MET A 121 17.77 6.72 -22.79
N LEU A 122 18.26 7.25 -21.66
CA LEU A 122 19.06 8.48 -21.66
C LEU A 122 20.38 8.29 -22.41
N GLN A 123 21.04 7.14 -22.29
CA GLN A 123 22.23 6.79 -23.08
C GLN A 123 22.00 6.94 -24.57
N LYS A 124 20.88 6.41 -25.07
CA LYS A 124 20.51 6.52 -26.48
C LYS A 124 20.25 7.96 -26.91
N CYS A 125 19.54 8.75 -26.10
CA CYS A 125 19.07 10.08 -26.50
C CYS A 125 20.03 11.23 -26.18
N LEU A 126 20.87 11.12 -25.15
CA LEU A 126 21.76 12.19 -24.69
C LEU A 126 23.23 11.92 -25.03
N TRP A 127 23.69 10.69 -24.86
CA TRP A 127 25.12 10.38 -24.93
C TRP A 127 25.57 9.71 -26.24
N ASN A 128 24.64 9.18 -27.02
CA ASN A 128 24.91 8.61 -28.35
C ASN A 128 24.51 9.53 -29.49
N THR A 129 24.47 10.84 -29.22
CA THR A 129 24.17 11.85 -30.23
C THR A 129 25.47 12.43 -30.79
N ASN A 130 25.53 12.59 -32.11
CA ASN A 130 26.59 13.33 -32.81
C ASN A 130 26.42 14.84 -32.60
N ILE A 131 26.30 15.29 -31.34
CA ILE A 131 26.31 16.71 -31.02
C ILE A 131 27.72 17.20 -31.30
N LYS A 132 27.92 17.80 -32.47
CA LYS A 132 29.14 18.51 -32.81
C LYS A 132 29.28 19.67 -31.81
N LYS A 133 30.44 19.73 -31.15
CA LYS A 133 30.86 20.91 -30.39
C LYS A 133 31.02 22.11 -31.31
#